data_AF-A0A7C4G4V0-F1
#
_entry.id   AF-A0A7C4G4V0-F1
#
_cell.length_a   1.000
_cell.length_b   1.000
_cell.length_c   1.000
_cell.angle_alpha   90.00
_cell.angle_beta   90.00
_cell.angle_gamma   90.00
#
_symmetry.space_group_name_H-M   'P 1'
#
loop_
_entity.id
_entity.type
_entity.pdbx_description
1 polymer ?
#
loop_
_entity_poly.entity_id
_entity_poly.type
_entity_poly.pdbx_seq_one_letter_code
_entity_poly.pdbx_strand_id
1 'polypeptide(L)'
;MTARLVYVSLLCAFSASAQVIEFESGGLHYQTLTRNGVTVMWAKLPLHLREYNVIQVAVSNGSPVSWSIKPEDFSFQRQDGTVIPATPARAVVNDFMSRGGRSDVIKLVTAYEAGLYGMTRFRSTNGYEVRRQAALAEVSSTRLKSAAAASAIVLVQTKLASGQSTDGAVFFVNSGKSLGPGKLLVRAAGELFAFDSPD
;
A
#
# COMPACT_ATOMS: atom_id res chain seq x y z
N MET A 1 -32.62 11.45 59.08
CA MET A 1 -31.29 10.79 58.97
C MET A 1 -31.54 9.42 58.36
N THR A 2 -31.06 9.01 57.20
CA THR A 2 -29.96 9.46 56.31
C THR A 2 -30.23 8.84 54.93
N ALA A 3 -30.34 9.66 53.88
CA ALA A 3 -30.42 9.16 52.51
C ALA A 3 -28.98 8.94 52.00
N ARG A 4 -28.59 7.69 51.74
CA ARG A 4 -27.32 7.34 51.08
C ARG A 4 -27.48 7.55 49.57
N LEU A 5 -26.85 8.60 49.05
CA LEU A 5 -26.62 8.81 47.62
C LEU A 5 -25.58 7.80 47.13
N VAL A 6 -26.00 6.89 46.24
CA VAL A 6 -25.12 6.01 45.47
C VAL A 6 -24.76 6.75 44.19
N TYR A 7 -23.49 7.16 44.06
CA TYR A 7 -22.95 7.69 42.81
C TYR A 7 -22.64 6.51 41.88
N VAL A 8 -23.42 6.36 40.82
CA VAL A 8 -23.10 5.46 39.70
C VAL A 8 -22.20 6.24 38.73
N SER A 9 -20.91 5.93 38.73
CA SER A 9 -19.95 6.47 37.76
C SER A 9 -20.19 5.79 36.41
N LEU A 10 -20.75 6.54 35.45
CA LEU A 10 -20.93 6.12 34.06
C LEU A 10 -19.56 6.11 33.36
N LEU A 11 -18.95 4.94 33.19
CA LEU A 11 -17.80 4.75 32.31
C LEU A 11 -18.29 4.76 30.87
N CYS A 12 -18.31 5.94 30.25
CA CYS A 12 -18.46 6.09 28.80
C CYS A 12 -17.23 5.48 28.12
N ALA A 13 -17.36 4.23 27.65
CA ALA A 13 -16.41 3.65 26.71
C ALA A 13 -16.51 4.40 25.38
N PHE A 14 -15.71 5.45 25.23
CA PHE A 14 -15.51 6.11 23.94
C PHE A 14 -14.94 5.07 22.97
N SER A 15 -15.77 4.60 22.05
CA SER A 15 -15.29 3.90 20.86
C SER A 15 -14.53 4.93 20.03
N ALA A 16 -13.20 4.95 20.17
CA ALA A 16 -12.33 5.74 19.31
C ALA A 16 -12.63 5.33 17.86
N SER A 17 -13.27 6.22 17.11
CA SER A 17 -13.51 5.99 15.69
C SER A 17 -12.16 5.90 15.01
N ALA A 18 -11.96 4.87 14.18
CA ALA A 18 -10.75 4.74 13.38
C ALA A 18 -10.61 5.97 12.47
N GLN A 19 -9.63 6.82 12.77
CA GLN A 19 -9.31 8.03 12.01
C GLN A 19 -8.11 7.77 11.11
N VAL A 20 -8.06 8.48 9.98
CA VAL A 20 -6.87 8.53 9.14
C VAL A 20 -5.81 9.35 9.88
N ILE A 21 -4.62 8.79 10.01
CA ILE A 21 -3.46 9.47 10.58
C ILE A 21 -2.51 9.81 9.45
N GLU A 22 -2.11 11.07 9.36
CA GLU A 22 -1.20 11.59 8.35
C GLU A 22 0.16 11.90 8.98
N PHE A 23 1.25 11.58 8.28
CA PHE A 23 2.60 11.93 8.72
C PHE A 23 3.58 11.95 7.54
N GLU A 24 4.67 12.69 7.70
CA GLU A 24 5.76 12.70 6.73
C GLU A 24 6.89 11.78 7.16
N SER A 25 7.45 11.03 6.21
CA SER A 25 8.68 10.30 6.45
C SER A 25 9.42 10.00 5.15
N GLY A 26 10.75 10.16 5.14
CA GLY A 26 11.57 9.90 3.96
C GLY A 26 11.19 10.73 2.72
N GLY A 27 10.62 11.93 2.93
CA GLY A 27 10.13 12.80 1.84
C GLY A 27 8.80 12.37 1.22
N LEU A 28 8.09 11.42 1.82
CA LEU A 28 6.76 10.98 1.41
C LEU A 28 5.70 11.35 2.45
N HIS A 29 4.52 11.75 1.97
CA HIS A 29 3.33 11.96 2.81
C HIS A 29 2.57 10.65 2.93
N TYR A 30 2.62 10.06 4.12
CA TYR A 30 1.93 8.81 4.43
C TYR A 30 0.58 9.09 5.08
N GLN A 31 -0.38 8.24 4.74
CA GLN A 31 -1.62 8.10 5.49
C GLN A 31 -1.76 6.66 5.97
N THR A 32 -2.30 6.49 7.17
CA THR A 32 -2.57 5.17 7.75
C THR A 32 -3.93 5.11 8.41
N LEU A 33 -4.59 3.96 8.29
CA LEU A 33 -5.90 3.70 8.86
C LEU A 33 -5.99 2.24 9.32
N THR A 34 -6.53 2.03 10.51
CA THR A 34 -6.73 0.69 11.09
C THR A 34 -8.22 0.39 11.22
N ARG A 35 -8.68 -0.71 10.60
CA ARG A 35 -10.05 -1.23 10.75
C ARG A 35 -10.01 -2.74 10.88
N ASN A 36 -10.88 -3.28 11.72
CA ASN A 36 -10.96 -4.73 11.97
C ASN A 36 -9.60 -5.40 12.28
N GLY A 37 -8.75 -4.71 13.05
CA GLY A 37 -7.41 -5.19 13.41
C GLY A 37 -6.39 -5.20 12.27
N VAL A 38 -6.73 -4.72 11.07
CA VAL A 38 -5.80 -4.57 9.93
C VAL A 38 -5.48 -3.10 9.73
N THR A 39 -4.20 -2.78 9.60
CA THR A 39 -3.71 -1.44 9.32
C THR A 39 -3.25 -1.37 7.87
N VAL A 40 -3.78 -0.40 7.13
CA VAL A 40 -3.34 -0.06 5.78
C VAL A 40 -2.66 1.29 5.83
N MET A 41 -1.45 1.36 5.29
CA MET A 41 -0.67 2.56 5.15
C MET A 41 -0.29 2.74 3.69
N TRP A 42 -0.31 3.97 3.20
CA TRP A 42 0.07 4.26 1.83
C TRP A 42 0.72 5.63 1.68
N ALA A 43 1.47 5.80 0.59
CA ALA A 43 1.96 7.07 0.11
C ALA A 43 2.03 7.09 -1.42
N LYS A 44 1.84 8.26 -2.01
CA LYS A 44 2.08 8.47 -3.44
C LYS A 44 3.59 8.50 -3.70
N LEU A 45 4.07 7.76 -4.70
CA LEU A 45 5.46 7.86 -5.09
C LEU A 45 5.66 9.05 -6.06
N PRO A 46 6.65 9.94 -5.82
CA PRO A 46 6.92 11.12 -6.65
C PRO A 46 7.70 10.72 -7.91
N LEU A 47 7.12 9.84 -8.72
CA LEU A 47 7.72 9.33 -9.94
C LEU A 47 6.72 9.38 -11.09
N HIS A 48 7.24 9.59 -12.29
CA HIS A 48 6.46 9.53 -13.53
C HIS A 48 6.88 8.30 -14.33
N LEU A 49 5.99 7.31 -14.43
CA LEU A 49 6.09 6.23 -15.40
C LEU A 49 5.17 6.51 -16.56
N ARG A 50 5.59 6.04 -17.74
CA ARG A 50 4.86 6.26 -18.98
C ARG A 50 3.41 5.75 -18.92
N GLU A 51 3.22 4.56 -18.38
CA GLU A 51 1.93 3.84 -18.42
C GLU A 51 1.21 3.80 -17.06
N TYR A 52 1.87 4.19 -15.98
CA TYR A 52 1.40 3.91 -14.62
C TYR A 52 1.53 5.10 -13.67
N ASN A 53 0.52 5.27 -12.81
CA ASN A 53 0.70 5.92 -11.52
C ASN A 53 1.02 4.84 -10.49
N VAL A 54 1.89 5.17 -9.53
CA VAL A 54 2.38 4.20 -8.55
C VAL A 54 2.23 4.77 -7.15
N ILE A 55 1.69 3.96 -6.26
CA ILE A 55 1.67 4.23 -4.82
C ILE A 55 2.49 3.16 -4.11
N GLN A 56 3.07 3.52 -2.98
CA GLN A 56 3.65 2.57 -2.03
C GLN A 56 2.59 2.23 -0.99
N VAL A 57 2.48 0.95 -0.64
CA VAL A 57 1.56 0.47 0.39
C VAL A 57 2.27 -0.47 1.35
N ALA A 58 1.78 -0.44 2.59
CA ALA A 58 2.18 -1.33 3.65
C ALA A 58 0.92 -1.77 4.40
N VAL A 59 0.76 -3.07 4.60
CA VAL A 59 -0.39 -3.66 5.28
C VAL A 59 0.10 -4.57 6.40
N SER A 60 -0.42 -4.37 7.61
CA SER A 60 -0.17 -5.24 8.76
C SER A 60 -1.47 -5.81 9.30
N ASN A 61 -1.42 -7.08 9.72
CA ASN A 61 -2.54 -7.78 10.30
C ASN A 61 -2.34 -7.98 11.80
N GLY A 62 -2.94 -7.12 12.61
CA GLY A 62 -3.03 -7.28 14.07
C GLY A 62 -4.25 -8.09 14.53
N SER A 63 -5.13 -8.51 13.61
CA SER A 63 -6.30 -9.33 13.94
C SER A 63 -5.92 -10.80 14.15
N PRO A 64 -6.75 -11.62 14.82
CA PRO A 64 -6.50 -13.06 14.96
C PRO A 64 -6.82 -13.85 13.68
N VAL A 65 -7.48 -13.23 12.69
CA VAL A 65 -7.92 -13.88 11.44
C VAL A 65 -6.86 -13.68 10.36
N SER A 66 -6.63 -14.70 9.53
CA SER A 66 -5.75 -14.56 8.37
C SER A 66 -6.47 -13.86 7.20
N TRP A 67 -5.83 -12.86 6.61
CA TRP A 67 -6.38 -12.10 5.49
C TRP A 67 -5.51 -12.22 4.24
N SER A 68 -6.13 -12.37 3.07
CA SER A 68 -5.42 -12.25 1.79
C SER A 68 -5.47 -10.80 1.34
N ILE A 69 -4.30 -10.23 1.02
CA ILE A 69 -4.15 -8.90 0.45
C ILE A 69 -3.60 -9.07 -0.96
N LYS A 70 -4.20 -8.41 -1.96
CA LYS A 70 -3.77 -8.43 -3.36
C LYS A 70 -3.92 -7.03 -3.99
N PRO A 71 -3.22 -6.74 -5.11
CA PRO A 71 -3.36 -5.45 -5.79
C PRO A 71 -4.80 -5.06 -6.10
N GLU A 72 -5.62 -6.04 -6.51
CA GLU A 72 -7.00 -5.83 -6.95
C GLU A 72 -7.94 -5.40 -5.81
N ASP A 73 -7.49 -5.46 -4.56
CA ASP A 73 -8.22 -4.91 -3.41
C ASP A 73 -8.16 -3.36 -3.40
N PHE A 74 -7.29 -2.76 -4.22
CA PHE A 74 -7.06 -1.32 -4.30
C PHE A 74 -7.73 -0.72 -5.55
N SER A 75 -8.32 0.46 -5.37
CA SER A 75 -8.85 1.28 -6.47
C SER A 75 -8.69 2.75 -6.13
N PHE A 76 -8.56 3.59 -7.15
CA PHE A 76 -8.52 5.04 -6.99
C PHE A 76 -9.79 5.66 -7.58
N GLN A 77 -10.54 6.39 -6.77
CA GLN A 77 -11.69 7.14 -7.22
C GLN A 77 -11.29 8.60 -7.45
N ARG A 78 -11.37 9.07 -8.69
CA ARG A 78 -11.15 10.49 -9.02
C ARG A 78 -12.31 11.36 -8.51
N GLN A 79 -12.09 12.68 -8.43
CA GLN A 79 -13.15 13.64 -8.09
C GLN A 79 -14.38 13.57 -9.02
N ASP A 80 -14.20 13.17 -10.29
CA ASP A 80 -15.29 12.99 -11.25
C ASP A 80 -16.10 11.70 -11.02
N GLY A 81 -15.77 10.91 -9.99
CA GLY A 81 -16.40 9.64 -9.66
C GLY A 81 -15.83 8.43 -10.40
N THR A 82 -14.93 8.63 -11.38
CA THR A 82 -14.29 7.53 -12.12
C THR A 82 -13.46 6.67 -11.17
N VAL A 83 -13.73 5.36 -11.17
CA VAL A 83 -12.97 4.38 -10.39
C VAL A 83 -11.95 3.70 -11.29
N ILE A 84 -10.68 3.78 -10.90
CA ILE A 84 -9.55 3.16 -11.57
C ILE A 84 -9.11 1.96 -10.73
N PRO A 85 -9.33 0.72 -11.17
CA PRO A 85 -8.85 -0.44 -10.44
C PRO A 85 -7.32 -0.51 -10.53
N ALA A 86 -6.70 -1.02 -9.47
CA ALA A 86 -5.29 -1.38 -9.52
C ALA A 86 -5.04 -2.52 -10.53
N THR A 87 -3.84 -2.51 -11.09
CA THR A 87 -3.41 -3.47 -12.11
C THR A 87 -2.90 -4.75 -11.45
N PRO A 88 -3.32 -5.94 -11.90
CA PRO A 88 -2.81 -7.21 -11.39
C PRO A 88 -1.28 -7.30 -11.49
N ALA A 89 -0.65 -7.88 -10.46
CA ALA A 89 0.81 -7.95 -10.37
C ALA A 89 1.46 -8.58 -11.62
N ARG A 90 0.88 -9.67 -12.11
CA ARG A 90 1.36 -10.38 -13.31
C ARG A 90 1.30 -9.50 -14.56
N ALA A 91 0.26 -8.68 -14.70
CA ALA A 91 0.12 -7.78 -15.85
C ALA A 91 1.21 -6.68 -15.81
N VAL A 92 1.48 -6.11 -14.62
CA VAL A 92 2.56 -5.12 -14.45
C VAL A 92 3.92 -5.74 -14.82
N VAL A 93 4.25 -6.91 -14.28
CA VAL A 93 5.53 -7.58 -14.58
C VAL A 93 5.66 -7.89 -16.07
N ASN A 94 4.61 -8.39 -16.71
CA ASN A 94 4.60 -8.67 -18.15
C ASN A 94 4.78 -7.39 -18.99
N ASP A 95 4.19 -6.27 -18.56
CA ASP A 95 4.37 -4.97 -19.21
C ASP A 95 5.81 -4.46 -19.07
N PHE A 96 6.41 -4.59 -17.89
CA PHE A 96 7.83 -4.23 -17.69
C PHE A 96 8.77 -5.16 -18.46
N MET A 97 8.40 -6.43 -18.65
CA MET A 97 9.18 -7.38 -19.45
C MET A 97 9.08 -7.07 -20.95
N SER A 98 7.89 -6.70 -21.44
CA SER A 98 7.64 -6.50 -22.87
C SER A 98 7.99 -5.09 -23.36
N ARG A 99 7.68 -4.06 -22.55
CA ARG A 99 7.76 -2.64 -22.90
C ARG A 99 8.53 -1.78 -21.90
N GLY A 100 8.93 -2.33 -20.76
CA GLY A 100 9.63 -1.58 -19.71
C GLY A 100 10.98 -1.06 -20.17
N GLY A 101 11.13 0.27 -20.21
CA GLY A 101 12.41 0.92 -20.45
C GLY A 101 13.33 0.84 -19.23
N ARG A 102 14.66 0.70 -19.46
CA ARG A 102 15.67 0.69 -18.38
C ARG A 102 15.56 1.92 -17.46
N SER A 103 15.23 3.09 -18.02
CA SER A 103 15.06 4.34 -17.27
C SER A 103 13.88 4.27 -16.28
N ASP A 104 12.74 3.73 -16.72
CA ASP A 104 11.53 3.62 -15.89
C ASP A 104 11.71 2.64 -14.72
N VAL A 105 12.44 1.55 -14.96
CA VAL A 105 12.82 0.59 -13.90
C VAL A 105 13.72 1.25 -12.86
N ILE A 106 14.74 1.99 -13.29
CA ILE A 106 15.65 2.69 -12.37
C ILE A 106 14.87 3.67 -11.51
N LYS A 107 14.01 4.51 -12.12
CA LYS A 107 13.16 5.45 -11.38
C LYS A 107 12.28 4.73 -10.36
N LEU A 108 11.65 3.62 -10.75
CA LEU A 108 10.79 2.84 -9.87
C LEU A 108 11.56 2.29 -8.67
N VAL A 109 12.71 1.65 -8.90
CA VAL A 109 13.57 1.11 -7.82
C VAL A 109 14.02 2.23 -6.90
N THR A 110 14.58 3.31 -7.45
CA THR A 110 15.09 4.44 -6.65
C THR A 110 14.01 5.09 -5.80
N ALA A 111 12.84 5.36 -6.37
CA ALA A 111 11.75 5.99 -5.63
C ALA A 111 11.14 5.05 -4.58
N TYR A 112 11.03 3.75 -4.87
CA TYR A 112 10.51 2.78 -3.91
C TYR A 112 11.47 2.58 -2.72
N GLU A 113 12.76 2.41 -2.98
CA GLU A 113 13.78 2.24 -1.94
C GLU A 113 13.93 3.51 -1.09
N ALA A 114 13.85 4.71 -1.69
CA ALA A 114 13.80 5.96 -0.93
C ALA A 114 12.64 6.01 0.07
N GLY A 115 11.46 5.53 -0.34
CA GLY A 115 10.28 5.44 0.53
C GLY A 115 10.44 4.44 1.68
N LEU A 116 11.12 3.31 1.45
CA LEU A 116 11.39 2.31 2.49
C LEU A 116 12.21 2.88 3.65
N TYR A 117 13.17 3.77 3.39
CA TYR A 117 13.92 4.45 4.46
C TYR A 117 13.03 5.35 5.33
N GLY A 118 11.91 5.84 4.79
CA GLY A 118 10.87 6.52 5.56
C GLY A 118 10.05 5.59 6.46
N MET A 119 9.97 4.30 6.13
CA MET A 119 9.22 3.30 6.90
C MET A 119 10.08 2.57 7.94
N THR A 120 11.06 3.24 8.57
CA THR A 120 11.99 2.64 9.55
C THR A 120 11.31 1.90 10.72
N ARG A 121 10.05 2.23 11.05
CA ARG A 121 9.24 1.54 12.08
C ARG A 121 8.44 0.35 11.54
N PHE A 122 8.32 0.18 10.22
CA PHE A 122 7.57 -0.90 9.59
C PHE A 122 8.55 -1.91 8.97
N ARG A 123 8.76 -3.04 9.66
CA ARG A 123 9.49 -4.19 9.09
C ARG A 123 8.49 -5.17 8.53
N SER A 124 8.46 -5.27 7.21
CA SER A 124 7.60 -6.18 6.49
C SER A 124 8.11 -7.61 6.59
N THR A 125 7.26 -8.54 7.04
CA THR A 125 7.64 -9.96 7.13
C THR A 125 7.61 -10.67 5.79
N ASN A 126 6.75 -10.22 4.87
CA ASN A 126 6.54 -10.82 3.53
C ASN A 126 6.72 -9.75 2.44
N GLY A 127 7.77 -8.96 2.57
CA GLY A 127 7.94 -7.68 1.90
C GLY A 127 8.82 -7.65 0.66
N TYR A 128 9.08 -6.43 0.20
CA TYR A 128 9.99 -6.13 -0.91
C TYR A 128 11.35 -6.84 -0.76
N GLU A 129 11.98 -6.76 0.42
CA GLU A 129 13.34 -7.30 0.61
C GLU A 129 13.43 -8.80 0.37
N VAL A 130 12.41 -9.56 0.79
CA VAL A 130 12.33 -11.01 0.55
C VAL A 130 12.23 -11.29 -0.96
N ARG A 131 11.37 -10.54 -1.66
CA ARG A 131 11.21 -10.69 -3.12
C ARG A 131 12.44 -10.22 -3.90
N ARG A 132 13.12 -9.17 -3.43
CA ARG A 132 14.35 -8.65 -4.02
C ARG A 132 15.48 -9.68 -3.94
N GLN A 133 15.64 -10.35 -2.80
CA GLN A 133 16.64 -11.43 -2.66
C GLN A 133 16.37 -12.58 -3.64
N ALA A 134 15.12 -13.01 -3.77
CA ALA A 134 14.73 -14.04 -4.74
C ALA A 134 14.99 -13.59 -6.19
N ALA A 135 14.61 -12.35 -6.53
CA ALA A 135 14.80 -11.78 -7.86
C ALA A 135 16.28 -11.64 -8.26
N LEU A 136 17.18 -11.34 -7.31
CA LEU A 136 18.62 -11.22 -7.57
C LEU A 136 19.30 -12.57 -7.84
N ALA A 137 18.73 -13.67 -7.35
CA ALA A 137 19.28 -15.01 -7.54
C ALA A 137 19.10 -15.56 -8.97
N GLU A 138 18.17 -15.00 -9.76
CA GLU A 138 17.66 -15.65 -10.99
C GLU A 138 18.10 -15.00 -12.31
N VAL A 139 18.92 -13.94 -12.31
CA VAL A 139 18.94 -13.01 -13.46
C VAL A 139 20.31 -12.81 -14.14
N SER A 140 20.39 -13.18 -15.42
CA SER A 140 21.57 -13.00 -16.28
C SER A 140 21.45 -11.89 -17.36
N SER A 141 20.23 -11.51 -17.80
CA SER A 141 20.01 -10.55 -18.92
C SER A 141 19.28 -9.26 -18.53
N THR A 142 19.44 -8.17 -19.29
CA THR A 142 18.88 -6.84 -18.96
C THR A 142 17.34 -6.80 -18.94
N ARG A 143 16.66 -7.52 -19.83
CA ARG A 143 15.18 -7.64 -19.83
C ARG A 143 14.68 -8.49 -18.65
N LEU A 144 15.45 -9.50 -18.26
CA LEU A 144 15.17 -10.25 -17.04
C LEU A 144 15.41 -9.37 -15.80
N LYS A 145 16.40 -8.46 -15.82
CA LYS A 145 16.63 -7.48 -14.73
C LYS A 145 15.47 -6.51 -14.54
N SER A 146 14.84 -6.03 -15.62
CA SER A 146 13.68 -5.15 -15.51
C SER A 146 12.46 -5.86 -14.95
N ALA A 147 12.14 -7.04 -15.46
CA ALA A 147 11.04 -7.87 -14.96
C ALA A 147 11.27 -8.30 -13.51
N ALA A 148 12.50 -8.67 -13.16
CA ALA A 148 12.89 -9.04 -11.80
C ALA A 148 12.75 -7.88 -10.83
N ALA A 149 13.25 -6.68 -11.18
CA ALA A 149 13.07 -5.48 -10.35
C ALA A 149 11.58 -5.12 -10.16
N ALA A 150 10.78 -5.17 -11.23
CA ALA A 150 9.35 -4.95 -11.14
C ALA A 150 8.68 -5.99 -10.22
N SER A 151 9.05 -7.28 -10.35
CA SER A 151 8.50 -8.36 -9.52
C SER A 151 8.85 -8.24 -8.04
N ALA A 152 9.99 -7.63 -7.71
CA ALA A 152 10.37 -7.36 -6.33
C ALA A 152 9.48 -6.25 -5.72
N ILE A 153 9.24 -5.19 -6.49
CA ILE A 153 8.57 -3.97 -6.05
C ILE A 153 7.05 -4.10 -6.03
N VAL A 154 6.46 -4.69 -7.07
CA VAL A 154 5.01 -4.86 -7.21
C VAL A 154 4.44 -5.60 -5.99
N LEU A 155 3.34 -5.08 -5.44
CA LEU A 155 2.57 -5.80 -4.43
C LEU A 155 2.06 -7.11 -5.06
N VAL A 156 2.37 -8.23 -4.43
CA VAL A 156 1.84 -9.54 -4.83
C VAL A 156 0.74 -9.97 -3.87
N GLN A 157 -0.09 -10.92 -4.31
CA GLN A 157 -1.05 -11.51 -3.40
C GLN A 157 -0.33 -12.23 -2.26
N THR A 158 -0.61 -11.78 -1.03
CA THR A 158 0.01 -12.31 0.19
C THR A 158 -1.07 -12.65 1.20
N LYS A 159 -1.03 -13.87 1.75
CA LYS A 159 -1.84 -14.24 2.91
C LYS A 159 -1.10 -13.82 4.17
N LEU A 160 -1.67 -12.89 4.92
CA LEU A 160 -1.15 -12.39 6.19
C LEU A 160 -1.79 -13.13 7.36
N ALA A 161 -1.00 -13.94 8.07
CA ALA A 161 -1.41 -14.45 9.38
C ALA A 161 -1.43 -13.32 10.43
N SER A 162 -1.93 -13.63 11.63
CA SER A 162 -1.88 -12.70 12.76
C SER A 162 -0.44 -12.29 13.06
N GLY A 163 -0.21 -10.99 13.25
CA GLY A 163 1.12 -10.39 13.48
C GLY A 163 1.97 -10.20 12.22
N GLN A 164 1.52 -10.65 11.04
CA GLN A 164 2.30 -10.51 9.80
C GLN A 164 2.00 -9.21 9.05
N SER A 165 2.96 -8.84 8.21
CA SER A 165 2.91 -7.65 7.37
C SER A 165 3.46 -7.92 5.96
N THR A 166 3.00 -7.12 5.01
CA THR A 166 3.51 -7.03 3.63
C THR A 166 3.63 -5.56 3.22
N ASP A 167 4.52 -5.28 2.28
CA ASP A 167 4.63 -4.00 1.58
C ASP A 167 4.73 -4.28 0.08
N GLY A 168 4.50 -3.26 -0.73
CA GLY A 168 4.65 -3.31 -2.18
C GLY A 168 4.22 -2.02 -2.85
N ALA A 169 4.47 -1.92 -4.15
CA ALA A 169 3.93 -0.89 -5.00
C ALA A 169 2.63 -1.35 -5.68
N VAL A 170 1.62 -0.49 -5.68
CA VAL A 170 0.36 -0.70 -6.40
C VAL A 170 0.32 0.22 -7.61
N PHE A 171 -0.07 -0.34 -8.77
CA PHE A 171 0.01 0.31 -10.06
C PHE A 171 -1.38 0.59 -10.62
N PHE A 172 -1.62 1.82 -11.06
CA PHE A 172 -2.86 2.21 -11.74
C PHE A 172 -2.52 2.66 -13.16
N VAL A 173 -3.16 2.06 -14.16
CA VAL A 173 -2.96 2.47 -15.57
C VAL A 173 -3.28 3.96 -15.70
N ASN A 174 -2.34 4.73 -16.25
CA ASN A 174 -2.43 6.19 -16.25
C ASN A 174 -3.03 6.76 -17.54
N SER A 175 -3.05 6.04 -18.67
CA SER A 175 -3.58 6.51 -19.97
C SER A 175 -3.18 7.96 -20.33
N GLY A 176 -1.98 8.38 -19.93
CA GLY A 176 -1.44 9.74 -20.11
C GLY A 176 -1.86 10.77 -19.05
N LYS A 177 -2.57 10.38 -17.99
CA LYS A 177 -3.08 11.26 -16.93
C LYS A 177 -2.60 10.83 -15.55
N SER A 178 -2.13 11.79 -14.74
CA SER A 178 -1.89 11.52 -13.32
C SER A 178 -3.20 11.10 -12.62
N LEU A 179 -3.11 10.45 -11.46
CA LEU A 179 -4.31 10.12 -10.67
C LEU A 179 -5.15 11.37 -10.36
N GLY A 180 -4.49 12.52 -10.18
CA GLY A 180 -5.12 13.76 -9.75
C GLY A 180 -5.65 13.66 -8.32
N PRO A 181 -6.44 14.65 -7.87
CA PRO A 181 -7.12 14.58 -6.59
C PRO A 181 -8.24 13.52 -6.63
N GLY A 182 -8.48 12.88 -5.48
CA GLY A 182 -9.41 11.76 -5.39
C GLY A 182 -9.28 11.00 -4.07
N LYS A 183 -9.69 9.75 -4.06
CA LYS A 183 -9.63 8.87 -2.89
C LYS A 183 -9.01 7.53 -3.23
N LEU A 184 -8.10 7.06 -2.39
CA LEU A 184 -7.69 5.66 -2.42
C LEU A 184 -8.70 4.84 -1.62
N LEU A 185 -9.24 3.81 -2.27
CA LEU A 185 -10.20 2.86 -1.70
C LEU A 185 -9.55 1.49 -1.63
N VAL A 186 -9.54 0.88 -0.45
CA VAL A 186 -8.96 -0.46 -0.21
C VAL A 186 -9.99 -1.36 0.45
N ARG A 187 -10.31 -2.49 -0.18
CA ARG A 187 -11.23 -3.50 0.35
C ARG A 187 -10.45 -4.61 1.01
N ALA A 188 -10.27 -4.51 2.33
CA ALA A 188 -9.48 -5.47 3.09
C ALA A 188 -10.19 -5.81 4.40
N ALA A 189 -9.98 -7.03 4.92
CA ALA A 189 -10.53 -7.46 6.20
C ALA A 189 -12.06 -7.31 6.35
N GLY A 190 -12.82 -7.45 5.26
CA GLY A 190 -14.27 -7.24 5.25
C GLY A 190 -14.71 -5.77 5.35
N GLU A 191 -13.76 -4.83 5.34
CA GLU A 191 -13.97 -3.40 5.52
C GLU A 191 -13.55 -2.60 4.28
N LEU A 192 -14.05 -1.37 4.20
CA LEU A 192 -13.57 -0.37 3.23
C LEU A 192 -12.70 0.65 3.96
N PHE A 193 -11.44 0.72 3.55
CA PHE A 193 -10.52 1.78 3.93
C PHE A 193 -10.61 2.86 2.86
N ALA A 194 -10.91 4.09 3.27
CA ALA A 194 -10.98 5.24 2.38
C ALA A 194 -10.01 6.30 2.88
N PHE A 195 -9.17 6.76 1.96
CA PHE A 195 -8.12 7.75 2.18
C PHE A 195 -8.33 8.88 1.19
N ASP A 196 -8.32 10.12 1.64
CA ASP A 196 -8.31 11.26 0.72
C ASP A 196 -6.89 11.38 0.15
N SER A 197 -6.76 11.53 -1.17
CA SER A 197 -5.44 11.78 -1.76
C SER A 197 -4.95 13.13 -1.26
N PRO A 198 -3.71 13.23 -0.74
CA PRO A 198 -3.09 14.53 -0.52
C PRO A 198 -2.99 15.26 -1.88
N ASP A 199 -3.21 16.57 -1.84
CA ASP A 199 -3.17 17.48 -3.00
C ASP A 199 -1.80 17.45 -3.72
#